data_AF-A0A2J7Q0D9-F1
#
_entry.id   AF-A0A2J7Q0D9-F1
#
_cell.length_a   1.000
_cell.length_b   1.000
_cell.length_c   1.000
_cell.angle_alpha   90.00
_cell.angle_beta   90.00
_cell.angle_gamma   90.00
#
_symmetry.space_group_name_H-M   'P 1'
#
loop_
_entity.id
_entity.type
_entity.pdbx_description
1 polymer ?
#
loop_
_entity_poly.entity_id
_entity_poly.type
_entity_poly.pdbx_seq_one_letter_code
_entity_poly.pdbx_strand_id
1 'polypeptide(L)'
;MLTNGRTQVQRHMETLGDVVQLLLPGCSHVRRIFQARVPIIKYHQGLTGVEWDLSMTNIELLYILGELDWRVRPLVFAVRSWAREIGLTNPTPGRWITNFSLTLLVLFYLQQHSKFSPVLPTLSRMISLAGPGDHRVTSDGVNCTFIRDVSQLCQHMTSSVRKLPNTNSLETLFIGFFEFYSSFDFSTCAISLISGVSVPKPDHSPLYIVNPLERGLNVSKNVSHDETERLRIEFRNTAWMLESVALTPEKSPLMASQKKADEAWGLTALFEAPNIASKARNIFYIPTRSVSPSRIVDVSDLFQQNTGVSDKSAPVSEVPVDSIRSSKQQSEMQDGIKPGTKVIKVSNRLHRR
;
A
#
# COMPACT_ATOMS: atom_id res chain seq x y z
N MET A 1 -6.29 -31.26 27.68
CA MET A 1 -7.14 -30.20 27.08
C MET A 1 -6.22 -29.17 26.46
N LEU A 2 -6.22 -29.03 25.13
CA LEU A 2 -5.44 -28.01 24.42
C LEU A 2 -6.05 -26.65 24.77
N THR A 3 -5.48 -25.95 25.75
CA THR A 3 -5.84 -24.55 26.01
C THR A 3 -5.48 -23.75 24.77
N ASN A 4 -6.50 -23.25 24.07
CA ASN A 4 -6.35 -22.38 22.92
C ASN A 4 -5.46 -21.18 23.31
N GLY A 5 -4.27 -21.06 22.74
CA GLY A 5 -3.29 -20.04 23.12
C GLY A 5 -3.85 -18.62 22.97
N ARG A 6 -4.77 -18.41 22.03
CA ARG A 6 -5.55 -17.17 21.91
C ARG A 6 -6.36 -16.87 23.17
N THR A 7 -7.08 -17.86 23.72
CA THR A 7 -7.88 -17.68 24.94
C THR A 7 -6.99 -17.37 26.14
N GLN A 8 -5.80 -17.98 26.21
CA GLN A 8 -4.82 -17.67 27.26
C GLN A 8 -4.30 -16.23 27.14
N VAL A 9 -3.90 -15.79 25.94
CA VAL A 9 -3.47 -14.41 25.69
C VAL A 9 -4.58 -13.41 26.04
N GLN A 10 -5.84 -13.70 25.67
CA GLN A 10 -6.97 -12.85 26.01
C GLN A 10 -7.18 -12.72 27.53
N ARG A 11 -7.05 -13.82 28.29
CA ARG A 11 -7.14 -13.79 29.76
C ARG A 11 -6.01 -12.96 30.38
N HIS A 12 -4.77 -13.14 29.93
CA HIS A 12 -3.66 -12.32 30.42
C HIS A 12 -3.85 -10.83 30.07
N MET A 13 -4.33 -10.53 28.87
CA MET A 13 -4.64 -9.16 28.44
C MET A 13 -5.80 -8.56 29.24
N GLU A 14 -6.77 -9.36 29.66
CA GLU A 14 -7.86 -8.92 30.54
C GLU A 14 -7.31 -8.46 31.89
N THR A 15 -6.45 -9.26 32.52
CA THR A 15 -5.77 -8.89 33.77
C THR A 15 -4.90 -7.64 33.61
N LEU A 16 -4.15 -7.52 32.52
CA LEU A 16 -3.39 -6.30 32.23
C LEU A 16 -4.30 -5.08 32.04
N GLY A 17 -5.47 -5.27 31.42
CA GLY A 17 -6.46 -4.22 31.25
C GLY A 17 -7.00 -3.72 32.57
N ASP A 18 -7.24 -4.62 33.52
CA ASP A 18 -7.65 -4.26 34.88
C ASP A 18 -6.53 -3.50 35.61
N VAL A 19 -5.27 -3.94 35.49
CA VAL A 19 -4.11 -3.21 36.05
C VAL A 19 -4.01 -1.80 35.47
N VAL A 20 -4.12 -1.65 34.15
CA VAL A 20 -4.06 -0.33 33.48
C VAL A 20 -5.21 0.57 33.93
N GLN A 21 -6.41 0.02 34.08
CA GLN A 21 -7.60 0.79 34.42
C GLN A 21 -7.69 1.16 35.91
N LEU A 22 -7.21 0.29 36.81
CA LEU A 22 -7.41 0.43 38.24
C LEU A 22 -6.15 0.89 38.99
N LEU A 23 -4.96 0.55 38.50
CA LEU A 23 -3.71 0.75 39.25
C LEU A 23 -2.77 1.79 38.63
N LEU A 24 -2.87 2.07 37.33
CA LEU A 24 -1.99 3.02 36.67
C LEU A 24 -2.55 4.45 36.72
N PRO A 25 -1.83 5.42 37.33
CA PRO A 25 -2.27 6.80 37.38
C PRO A 25 -2.25 7.44 35.99
N GLY A 26 -3.23 8.31 35.74
CA GLY A 26 -3.37 9.04 34.48
C GLY A 26 -3.93 8.22 33.31
N CYS A 27 -4.09 6.90 33.45
CA CYS A 27 -4.72 6.07 32.43
C CYS A 27 -6.24 6.28 32.40
N SER A 28 -6.77 6.67 31.26
CA SER A 28 -8.19 6.94 31.02
C SER A 28 -8.64 6.32 29.71
N HIS A 29 -9.95 6.25 29.45
CA HIS A 29 -10.51 5.75 28.19
C HIS A 29 -9.98 4.36 27.78
N VAL A 30 -9.85 3.44 28.75
CA VAL A 30 -9.34 2.08 28.50
C VAL A 30 -10.34 1.29 27.66
N ARG A 31 -9.95 0.86 26.46
CA ARG A 31 -10.73 0.05 25.51
C ARG A 31 -10.06 -1.28 25.26
N ARG A 32 -10.78 -2.37 25.56
CA ARG A 32 -10.30 -3.74 25.39
C ARG A 32 -10.79 -4.27 24.04
N ILE A 33 -9.88 -4.54 23.10
CA ILE A 33 -10.20 -4.98 21.73
C ILE A 33 -9.60 -6.38 21.52
N PHE A 34 -10.19 -7.38 22.18
CA PHE A 34 -9.65 -8.74 22.20
C PHE A 34 -10.10 -9.61 21.03
N GLN A 35 -11.15 -9.19 20.30
CA GLN A 35 -11.67 -9.92 19.14
C GLN A 35 -10.89 -9.63 17.85
N ALA A 36 -10.04 -8.61 17.83
CA ALA A 36 -9.14 -8.33 16.70
C ALA A 36 -8.13 -9.48 16.49
N ARG A 37 -7.54 -9.55 15.29
CA ARG A 37 -6.51 -10.56 14.98
C ARG A 37 -5.39 -10.57 16.03
N VAL A 38 -4.89 -9.39 16.37
CA VAL A 38 -4.02 -9.15 17.52
C VAL A 38 -4.87 -8.50 18.62
N PRO A 39 -5.06 -9.15 19.78
CA PRO A 39 -5.70 -8.54 20.94
C PRO A 39 -4.91 -7.31 21.40
N ILE A 40 -5.60 -6.18 21.58
CA ILE A 40 -4.99 -4.92 22.04
C ILE A 40 -5.80 -4.27 23.15
N ILE A 41 -5.13 -3.46 23.98
CA ILE A 41 -5.74 -2.56 24.96
C ILE A 41 -5.36 -1.15 24.55
N LYS A 42 -6.33 -0.33 24.18
CA LYS A 42 -6.12 1.09 23.91
C LYS A 42 -6.39 1.89 25.16
N TYR A 43 -5.58 2.88 25.49
CA TYR A 43 -5.88 3.80 26.59
C TYR A 43 -5.24 5.17 26.35
N HIS A 44 -5.80 6.21 26.94
CA HIS A 44 -5.23 7.56 26.91
C HIS A 44 -4.45 7.82 28.20
N GLN A 45 -3.18 8.16 28.09
CA GLN A 45 -2.33 8.54 29.21
C GLN A 45 -2.39 10.06 29.39
N GLY A 46 -3.09 10.51 30.43
CA GLY A 46 -3.31 11.92 30.74
C GLY A 46 -2.04 12.69 31.10
N LEU A 47 -1.01 12.01 31.63
CA LEU A 47 0.27 12.65 31.96
C LEU A 47 1.07 13.07 30.72
N THR A 48 0.94 12.32 29.62
CA THR A 48 1.65 12.58 28.36
C THR A 48 0.75 13.15 27.27
N GLY A 49 -0.58 13.06 27.43
CA GLY A 49 -1.55 13.40 26.39
C GLY A 49 -1.51 12.46 25.18
N VAL A 50 -1.11 11.19 25.37
CA VAL A 50 -0.87 10.23 24.28
C VAL A 50 -1.84 9.05 24.38
N GLU A 51 -2.39 8.62 23.25
CA GLU A 51 -3.11 7.34 23.13
C GLU A 51 -2.12 6.19 22.90
N TRP A 52 -2.24 5.15 23.72
CA TRP A 52 -1.36 3.98 23.73
C TRP A 52 -2.13 2.74 23.30
N ASP A 53 -1.52 1.92 22.45
CA ASP A 53 -1.99 0.59 22.06
C ASP A 53 -1.05 -0.46 22.67
N LEU A 54 -1.52 -1.17 23.70
CA LEU A 54 -0.77 -2.25 24.34
C LEU A 54 -1.14 -3.59 23.70
N SER A 55 -0.13 -4.38 23.32
CA SER A 55 -0.28 -5.75 22.80
C SER A 55 0.84 -6.65 23.33
N MET A 56 0.63 -7.97 23.29
CA MET A 56 1.68 -8.96 23.61
C MET A 56 2.51 -9.39 22.38
N THR A 57 2.44 -8.65 21.27
CA THR A 57 3.12 -9.05 20.03
C THR A 57 4.61 -8.76 20.04
N ASN A 58 5.37 -9.61 19.35
CA ASN A 58 6.82 -9.46 19.23
C ASN A 58 7.17 -8.41 18.15
N ILE A 59 7.42 -7.17 18.57
CA ILE A 59 7.95 -6.06 17.74
C ILE A 59 9.48 -6.07 17.60
N GLU A 60 10.14 -7.05 18.21
CA GLU A 60 11.59 -7.09 18.38
C GLU A 60 12.35 -7.23 17.05
N LEU A 61 11.76 -7.91 16.07
CA LEU A 61 12.35 -8.02 14.73
C LEU A 61 12.54 -6.64 14.08
N LEU A 62 11.53 -5.77 14.15
CA LEU A 62 11.63 -4.42 13.58
C LEU A 62 12.63 -3.56 14.35
N TYR A 63 12.71 -3.75 15.67
CA TYR A 63 13.70 -3.07 16.50
C TYR A 63 15.12 -3.43 16.09
N ILE A 64 15.43 -4.73 16.01
CA ILE A 64 16.76 -5.22 15.61
C ILE A 64 17.11 -4.72 14.21
N LEU A 65 16.21 -4.87 13.24
CA LEU A 65 16.46 -4.38 11.87
C LEU A 65 16.67 -2.85 11.81
N GLY A 66 16.01 -2.09 12.68
CA GLY A 66 16.18 -0.64 12.79
C GLY A 66 17.47 -0.20 13.50
N GLU A 67 18.10 -1.07 14.28
CA GLU A 67 19.39 -0.83 14.95
C GLU A 67 20.59 -1.26 14.10
N LEU A 68 20.38 -2.11 13.07
CA LEU A 68 21.46 -2.61 12.23
C LEU A 68 22.08 -1.55 11.31
N ASP A 69 21.28 -0.62 10.82
CA ASP A 69 21.75 0.46 9.95
C ASP A 69 20.98 1.75 10.22
N TRP A 70 21.71 2.84 10.41
CA TRP A 70 21.15 4.15 10.77
C TRP A 70 20.20 4.70 9.69
N ARG A 71 20.34 4.27 8.42
CA ARG A 71 19.51 4.73 7.29
C ARG A 71 18.09 4.15 7.32
N VAL A 72 17.88 3.04 8.03
CA VAL A 72 16.58 2.34 8.08
C VAL A 72 15.49 3.22 8.66
N ARG A 73 15.74 3.82 9.83
CA ARG A 73 14.74 4.64 10.53
C ARG A 73 14.35 5.88 9.72
N PRO A 74 15.28 6.74 9.28
CA PRO A 74 14.95 7.89 8.44
C PRO A 74 14.18 7.51 7.18
N LEU A 75 14.57 6.42 6.51
CA LEU A 75 13.89 5.96 5.30
C LEU A 75 12.45 5.53 5.57
N VAL A 76 12.23 4.74 6.64
CA VAL A 76 10.88 4.34 7.07
C VAL A 76 10.03 5.57 7.44
N PHE A 77 10.59 6.55 8.16
CA PHE A 77 9.87 7.76 8.52
C PHE A 77 9.51 8.61 7.30
N ALA A 78 10.44 8.80 6.36
CA ALA A 78 10.21 9.56 5.13
C ALA A 78 9.10 8.92 4.27
N VAL A 79 9.15 7.61 4.05
CA VAL A 79 8.12 6.88 3.29
C VAL A 79 6.76 6.89 4.01
N ARG A 80 6.74 6.77 5.34
CA ARG A 80 5.48 6.86 6.10
C ARG A 80 4.87 8.26 6.04
N SER A 81 5.70 9.30 6.15
CA SER A 81 5.22 10.67 6.02
C SER A 81 4.68 10.90 4.61
N TRP A 82 5.38 10.42 3.58
CA TRP A 82 4.94 10.50 2.18
C TRP A 82 3.57 9.86 1.96
N ALA A 83 3.41 8.63 2.44
CA ALA A 83 2.17 7.89 2.30
C ALA A 83 1.01 8.55 3.07
N ARG A 84 1.29 9.26 4.16
CA ARG A 84 0.30 10.06 4.88
C ARG A 84 -0.08 11.32 4.09
N GLU A 85 0.88 12.09 3.59
CA GLU A 85 0.61 13.35 2.87
C GLU A 85 -0.19 13.11 1.57
N ILE A 86 0.10 12.03 0.85
CA ILE A 86 -0.67 11.63 -0.34
C ILE A 86 -2.02 11.02 0.02
N GLY A 87 -2.22 10.62 1.29
CA GLY A 87 -3.45 10.01 1.79
C GLY A 87 -3.61 8.54 1.38
N LEU A 88 -2.50 7.79 1.30
CA LEU A 88 -2.48 6.33 1.11
C LEU A 88 -2.74 5.58 2.42
N THR A 89 -2.44 6.20 3.57
CA THR A 89 -2.70 5.65 4.90
C THR A 89 -3.86 6.38 5.58
N ASN A 90 -4.52 5.71 6.52
CA ASN A 90 -5.59 6.29 7.32
C ASN A 90 -5.40 5.91 8.80
N PRO A 91 -5.64 6.83 9.76
CA PRO A 91 -5.65 6.50 11.19
C PRO A 91 -6.69 5.43 11.56
N THR A 92 -7.80 5.37 10.82
CA THR A 92 -8.85 4.39 11.04
C THR A 92 -8.56 3.11 10.26
N PRO A 93 -8.66 1.91 10.89
CA PRO A 93 -8.51 0.64 10.18
C PRO A 93 -9.50 0.53 9.01
N GLY A 94 -9.05 -0.02 7.90
CA GLY A 94 -9.89 -0.18 6.71
C GLY A 94 -9.12 -0.74 5.51
N ARG A 95 -9.51 -0.31 4.32
CA ARG A 95 -8.97 -0.81 3.04
C ARG A 95 -7.58 -0.30 2.66
N TRP A 96 -7.04 0.63 3.43
CA TRP A 96 -5.79 1.34 3.14
C TRP A 96 -4.57 0.52 3.52
N ILE A 97 -3.43 0.83 2.92
CA ILE A 97 -2.15 0.26 3.35
C ILE A 97 -1.84 0.72 4.78
N THR A 98 -1.35 -0.20 5.61
CA THR A 98 -1.00 0.11 7.00
C THR A 98 0.44 0.62 7.10
N ASN A 99 0.74 1.38 8.15
CA ASN A 99 2.12 1.78 8.46
C ASN A 99 3.04 0.57 8.61
N PHE A 100 2.54 -0.53 9.18
CA PHE A 100 3.31 -1.77 9.31
C PHE A 100 3.64 -2.38 7.93
N SER A 101 2.65 -2.47 7.03
CA SER A 101 2.87 -2.92 5.65
C SER A 101 3.89 -2.05 4.92
N LEU A 102 3.79 -0.71 5.02
CA LEU A 102 4.77 0.22 4.45
C LEU A 102 6.18 0.00 5.01
N THR A 103 6.32 -0.18 6.32
CA THR A 103 7.61 -0.51 6.93
C THR A 103 8.20 -1.80 6.35
N LEU A 104 7.37 -2.85 6.16
CA LEU A 104 7.85 -4.09 5.55
C LEU A 104 8.28 -3.90 4.08
N LEU A 105 7.60 -3.04 3.32
CA LEU A 105 8.03 -2.68 1.96
C LEU A 105 9.42 -2.05 1.96
N VAL A 106 9.68 -1.12 2.88
CA VAL A 106 10.99 -0.47 3.01
C VAL A 106 12.07 -1.47 3.41
N LEU A 107 11.80 -2.31 4.42
CA LEU A 107 12.75 -3.33 4.87
C LEU A 107 13.09 -4.33 3.77
N PHE A 108 12.08 -4.78 3.02
CA PHE A 108 12.30 -5.66 1.87
C PHE A 108 13.17 -5.00 0.80
N TYR A 109 12.90 -3.74 0.46
CA TYR A 109 13.73 -3.00 -0.49
C TYR A 109 15.19 -2.92 -0.04
N LEU A 110 15.44 -2.67 1.24
CA LEU A 110 16.80 -2.66 1.82
C LEU A 110 17.48 -4.04 1.82
N GLN A 111 16.72 -5.13 1.65
CA GLN A 111 17.24 -6.48 1.42
C GLN A 111 17.51 -6.76 -0.08
N GLN A 112 16.85 -6.05 -1.01
CA GLN A 112 16.92 -6.29 -2.46
C GLN A 112 18.18 -5.74 -3.14
N HIS A 113 18.92 -4.85 -2.49
CA HIS A 113 19.98 -4.08 -3.14
C HIS A 113 21.22 -4.92 -3.44
N SER A 114 21.14 -5.61 -4.58
CA SER A 114 22.15 -6.42 -5.24
C SER A 114 22.67 -7.58 -4.39
N LYS A 115 22.76 -8.76 -5.00
CA LYS A 115 23.33 -9.99 -4.40
C LYS A 115 24.75 -9.82 -3.83
N PHE A 116 25.33 -8.63 -3.91
CA PHE A 116 26.67 -8.29 -3.49
C PHE A 116 26.77 -7.36 -2.27
N SER A 117 25.76 -6.54 -1.93
CA SER A 117 25.83 -5.73 -0.70
C SER A 117 24.46 -5.22 -0.20
N PRO A 118 23.63 -6.09 0.40
CA PRO A 118 22.36 -5.67 0.99
C PRO A 118 22.60 -4.83 2.26
N VAL A 119 21.76 -3.81 2.47
CA VAL A 119 21.80 -2.97 3.69
C VAL A 119 21.33 -3.78 4.90
N LEU A 120 20.32 -4.65 4.71
CA LEU A 120 19.76 -5.49 5.77
C LEU A 120 19.93 -6.98 5.47
N PRO A 121 20.14 -7.82 6.50
CA PRO A 121 20.10 -9.27 6.35
C PRO A 121 18.67 -9.76 6.07
N THR A 122 18.57 -10.94 5.47
CA THR A 122 17.30 -11.66 5.38
C THR A 122 16.98 -12.34 6.71
N LEU A 123 15.70 -12.55 7.01
CA LEU A 123 15.36 -13.27 8.25
C LEU A 123 15.87 -14.72 8.22
N SER A 124 15.96 -15.37 7.06
CA SER A 124 16.61 -16.69 6.96
C SER A 124 18.07 -16.66 7.39
N ARG A 125 18.81 -15.59 7.05
CA ARG A 125 20.19 -15.41 7.52
C ARG A 125 20.23 -15.22 9.04
N MET A 126 19.34 -14.39 9.59
CA MET A 126 19.23 -14.20 11.04
C MET A 126 18.87 -15.49 11.79
N ILE A 127 18.00 -16.33 11.22
CA ILE A 127 17.67 -17.65 11.76
C ILE A 127 18.90 -18.57 11.74
N SER A 128 19.68 -18.57 10.64
CA SER A 128 20.89 -19.41 10.52
C SER A 128 22.01 -19.06 11.50
N LEU A 129 22.01 -17.83 12.01
CA LEU A 129 22.98 -17.31 12.96
C LEU A 129 22.50 -17.42 14.41
N ALA A 130 21.27 -17.86 14.64
CA ALA A 130 20.68 -17.94 15.98
C ALA A 130 21.40 -19.00 16.82
N GLY A 131 21.79 -18.62 18.04
CA GLY A 131 22.37 -19.53 19.02
C GLY A 131 21.31 -20.25 19.86
N PRO A 132 21.72 -21.17 20.75
CA PRO A 132 20.80 -21.86 21.68
C PRO A 132 19.99 -20.89 22.57
N GLY A 133 20.58 -19.73 22.90
CA GLY A 133 19.91 -18.68 23.70
C GLY A 133 18.87 -17.86 22.96
N ASP A 134 18.83 -17.94 21.62
CA ASP A 134 17.86 -17.22 20.79
C ASP A 134 16.57 -18.01 20.55
N HIS A 135 16.51 -19.27 21.02
CA HIS A 135 15.37 -20.15 20.81
C HIS A 135 14.11 -19.59 21.45
N ARG A 136 13.13 -19.26 20.61
CA ARG A 136 11.82 -18.77 21.05
C ARG A 136 10.73 -19.38 20.20
N VAL A 137 9.76 -19.99 20.85
CA VAL A 137 8.54 -20.52 20.24
C VAL A 137 7.37 -19.97 21.04
N THR A 138 6.41 -19.38 20.34
CA THR A 138 5.17 -18.90 20.97
C THR A 138 4.31 -20.06 21.45
N SER A 139 3.34 -19.78 22.33
CA SER A 139 2.33 -20.78 22.77
C SER A 139 1.56 -21.42 21.62
N ASP A 140 1.45 -20.73 20.49
CA ASP A 140 0.75 -21.18 19.28
C ASP A 140 1.68 -21.96 18.32
N GLY A 141 2.90 -22.29 18.75
CA GLY A 141 3.86 -23.07 17.96
C GLY A 141 4.61 -22.27 16.89
N VAL A 142 4.45 -20.94 16.84
CA VAL A 142 5.18 -20.08 15.88
C VAL A 142 6.63 -19.95 16.34
N ASN A 143 7.56 -20.39 15.48
CA ASN A 143 8.99 -20.28 15.72
C ASN A 143 9.47 -18.84 15.45
N CYS A 144 9.89 -18.16 16.50
CA CYS A 144 10.46 -16.81 16.50
C CYS A 144 11.95 -16.81 16.86
N THR A 145 12.66 -17.89 16.52
CA THR A 145 14.10 -18.05 16.75
C THR A 145 14.87 -17.31 15.66
N PHE A 146 15.59 -16.27 16.04
CA PHE A 146 16.51 -15.52 15.18
C PHE A 146 17.51 -14.80 16.09
N ILE A 147 18.72 -14.55 15.61
CA ILE A 147 19.76 -13.84 16.37
C ILE A 147 19.27 -12.47 16.86
N ARG A 148 19.49 -12.17 18.15
CA ARG A 148 19.02 -10.94 18.81
C ARG A 148 20.12 -9.96 19.15
N ASP A 149 21.34 -10.46 19.33
CA ASP A 149 22.50 -9.62 19.57
C ASP A 149 22.87 -8.88 18.29
N VAL A 150 22.53 -7.59 18.27
CA VAL A 150 22.82 -6.67 17.15
C VAL A 150 24.33 -6.59 16.90
N SER A 151 25.16 -6.63 17.94
CA SER A 151 26.62 -6.53 17.82
C SER A 151 27.19 -7.74 17.09
N GLN A 152 26.75 -8.95 17.48
CA GLN A 152 27.13 -10.19 16.80
C GLN A 152 26.62 -10.22 15.36
N LEU A 153 25.38 -9.77 15.13
CA LEU A 153 24.82 -9.69 13.78
C LEU A 153 25.63 -8.72 12.89
N CYS A 154 26.00 -7.55 13.40
CA CYS A 154 26.88 -6.61 12.70
C CYS A 154 28.27 -7.21 12.40
N GLN A 155 28.87 -7.92 13.35
CA GLN A 155 30.14 -8.64 13.13
C GLN A 155 30.01 -9.70 12.05
N HIS A 156 28.92 -10.48 12.03
CA HIS A 156 28.70 -11.46 10.97
C HIS A 156 28.48 -10.80 9.61
N MET A 157 27.82 -9.64 9.55
CA MET A 157 27.61 -8.87 8.33
C MET A 157 28.93 -8.30 7.77
N THR A 158 29.88 -7.90 8.62
CA THR A 158 31.20 -7.40 8.20
C THR A 158 32.19 -8.53 7.91
N SER A 159 32.15 -9.63 8.67
CA SER A 159 33.12 -10.74 8.58
C SER A 159 32.80 -11.73 7.45
N SER A 160 31.52 -11.91 7.11
CA SER A 160 31.10 -12.92 6.11
C SER A 160 31.29 -12.45 4.67
N VAL A 161 31.73 -11.21 4.44
CA VAL A 161 31.54 -10.53 3.17
C VAL A 161 32.90 -10.08 2.62
N ARG A 162 33.47 -10.87 1.70
CA ARG A 162 34.47 -10.45 0.70
C ARG A 162 33.96 -9.34 -0.25
N LYS A 163 32.94 -8.58 0.15
CA LYS A 163 32.20 -7.61 -0.66
C LYS A 163 32.08 -6.30 0.13
N LEU A 164 32.18 -5.19 -0.56
CA LEU A 164 32.17 -3.87 0.06
C LEU A 164 30.79 -3.57 0.67
N PRO A 165 30.69 -2.98 1.87
CA PRO A 165 29.40 -2.58 2.44
C PRO A 165 28.68 -1.58 1.54
N ASN A 166 27.35 -1.52 1.64
CA ASN A 166 26.56 -0.60 0.83
C ASN A 166 26.84 0.84 1.25
N THR A 167 27.39 1.62 0.32
CA THR A 167 27.75 3.03 0.51
C THR A 167 26.72 4.01 -0.06
N ASN A 168 25.54 3.53 -0.49
CA ASN A 168 24.51 4.42 -1.02
C ASN A 168 24.05 5.42 0.03
N SER A 169 23.90 6.68 -0.37
CA SER A 169 23.36 7.72 0.50
C SER A 169 21.88 7.45 0.80
N LEU A 170 21.37 8.09 1.86
CA LEU A 170 19.95 8.02 2.20
C LEU A 170 19.06 8.50 1.04
N GLU A 171 19.50 9.53 0.31
CA GLU A 171 18.80 10.06 -0.86
C GLU A 171 18.71 9.04 -1.99
N THR A 172 19.82 8.39 -2.34
CA THR A 172 19.82 7.35 -3.38
C THR A 172 18.91 6.17 -3.00
N LEU A 173 18.92 5.76 -1.73
CA LEU A 173 18.02 4.72 -1.23
C LEU A 173 16.55 5.16 -1.25
N PHE A 174 16.27 6.43 -0.98
CA PHE A 174 14.92 6.96 -1.02
C PHE A 174 14.37 7.03 -2.45
N ILE A 175 15.14 7.57 -3.39
CA ILE A 175 14.75 7.60 -4.81
C ILE A 175 14.59 6.17 -5.35
N GLY A 176 15.60 5.32 -5.11
CA GLY A 176 15.57 3.95 -5.59
C GLY A 176 14.44 3.11 -5.00
N PHE A 177 13.89 3.46 -3.83
CA PHE A 177 12.72 2.79 -3.27
C PHE A 177 11.49 2.99 -4.16
N PHE A 178 11.26 4.21 -4.64
CA PHE A 178 10.16 4.52 -5.56
C PHE A 178 10.38 3.89 -6.93
N GLU A 179 11.60 3.94 -7.46
CA GLU A 179 11.96 3.28 -8.72
C GLU A 179 11.71 1.77 -8.64
N PHE A 180 12.17 1.12 -7.57
CA PHE A 180 11.98 -0.30 -7.33
C PHE A 180 10.49 -0.68 -7.33
N TYR A 181 9.66 0.01 -6.56
CA TYR A 181 8.24 -0.33 -6.47
C TYR A 181 7.39 0.20 -7.64
N SER A 182 7.89 1.14 -8.43
CA SER A 182 7.22 1.58 -9.67
C SER A 182 7.18 0.47 -10.73
N SER A 183 8.17 -0.43 -10.71
CA SER A 183 8.32 -1.56 -11.64
C SER A 183 7.99 -2.92 -11.01
N PHE A 184 7.74 -2.97 -9.70
CA PHE A 184 7.41 -4.21 -9.00
C PHE A 184 6.05 -4.77 -9.43
N ASP A 185 6.03 -6.05 -9.79
CA ASP A 185 4.79 -6.73 -10.17
C ASP A 185 3.97 -7.13 -8.94
N PHE A 186 3.15 -6.20 -8.46
CA PHE A 186 2.20 -6.47 -7.40
C PHE A 186 1.08 -7.43 -7.81
N SER A 187 0.92 -7.82 -9.07
CA SER A 187 -0.18 -8.71 -9.48
C SER A 187 0.15 -10.17 -9.19
N THR A 188 1.35 -10.63 -9.54
CA THR A 188 1.77 -12.05 -9.40
C THR A 188 2.76 -12.30 -8.27
N CYS A 189 3.48 -11.25 -7.82
CA CYS A 189 4.53 -11.41 -6.82
C CYS A 189 4.07 -11.00 -5.41
N ALA A 190 4.57 -11.75 -4.44
CA ALA A 190 4.50 -11.52 -3.02
C ALA A 190 5.87 -11.10 -2.48
N ILE A 191 5.83 -10.33 -1.40
CA ILE A 191 7.01 -9.77 -0.74
C ILE A 191 7.37 -10.65 0.46
N SER A 192 8.60 -11.15 0.48
CA SER A 192 9.09 -12.06 1.53
C SER A 192 10.39 -11.53 2.14
N LEU A 193 10.30 -11.04 3.38
CA LEU A 193 11.49 -10.64 4.16
C LEU A 193 12.31 -11.85 4.64
N ILE A 194 11.72 -13.05 4.56
CA ILE A 194 12.33 -14.30 4.99
C ILE A 194 13.46 -14.68 4.06
N SER A 195 13.14 -14.75 2.77
CA SER A 195 14.09 -15.07 1.73
C SER A 195 14.79 -13.82 1.16
N GLY A 196 14.23 -12.63 1.40
CA GLY A 196 14.73 -11.39 0.80
C GLY A 196 14.62 -11.40 -0.72
N VAL A 197 13.60 -12.07 -1.26
CA VAL A 197 13.29 -12.12 -2.71
C VAL A 197 11.78 -12.07 -2.91
N SER A 198 11.35 -11.63 -4.10
CA SER A 198 9.95 -11.78 -4.50
C SER A 198 9.63 -13.27 -4.72
N VAL A 199 8.45 -13.68 -4.28
CA VAL A 199 7.96 -15.07 -4.40
C VAL A 199 6.60 -15.04 -5.11
N PRO A 200 6.18 -16.10 -5.81
CA PRO A 200 4.85 -16.14 -6.41
C PRO A 200 3.77 -16.05 -5.32
N LYS A 201 2.68 -15.34 -5.60
CA LYS A 201 1.59 -15.18 -4.64
C LYS A 201 0.88 -16.52 -4.35
N PRO A 202 0.60 -16.81 -3.07
CA PRO A 202 -0.24 -17.94 -2.69
C PRO A 202 -1.73 -17.77 -3.02
N ASP A 203 -2.20 -16.52 -3.16
CA ASP A 203 -3.61 -16.20 -3.43
C ASP A 203 -3.77 -14.95 -4.32
N HIS A 204 -5.02 -14.61 -4.64
CA HIS A 204 -5.35 -13.46 -5.49
C HIS A 204 -5.48 -12.12 -4.73
N SER A 205 -4.91 -12.01 -3.52
CA SER A 205 -4.93 -10.74 -2.77
C SER A 205 -4.24 -9.66 -3.59
N PRO A 206 -4.78 -8.42 -3.66
CA PRO A 206 -4.17 -7.34 -4.42
C PRO A 206 -2.71 -7.06 -4.03
N LEU A 207 -2.45 -6.93 -2.72
CA LEU A 207 -1.11 -6.79 -2.15
C LEU A 207 -0.82 -7.98 -1.22
N TYR A 208 0.31 -8.64 -1.42
CA TYR A 208 0.72 -9.77 -0.59
C TYR A 208 2.10 -9.54 0.02
N ILE A 209 2.13 -9.33 1.34
CA ILE A 209 3.36 -9.24 2.12
C ILE A 209 3.33 -10.37 3.14
N VAL A 210 4.27 -11.30 3.03
CA VAL A 210 4.41 -12.45 3.92
C VAL A 210 4.74 -11.95 5.33
N ASN A 211 3.98 -12.38 6.33
CA ASN A 211 4.33 -12.13 7.73
C ASN A 211 5.66 -12.87 8.04
N PRO A 212 6.72 -12.16 8.47
CA PRO A 212 8.02 -12.77 8.71
C PRO A 212 8.03 -13.88 9.78
N LEU A 213 7.17 -13.76 10.79
CA LEU A 213 7.08 -14.73 11.89
C LEU A 213 6.02 -15.81 11.58
N GLU A 214 4.85 -15.40 11.10
CA GLU A 214 3.74 -16.31 10.77
C GLU A 214 3.61 -16.49 9.24
N ARG A 215 4.51 -17.27 8.66
CA ARG A 215 4.75 -17.36 7.20
C ARG A 215 3.52 -17.66 6.33
N GLY A 216 2.48 -18.27 6.90
CA GLY A 216 1.22 -18.57 6.21
C GLY A 216 0.25 -17.39 6.10
N LEU A 217 0.60 -16.21 6.65
CA LEU A 217 -0.30 -15.07 6.74
C LEU A 217 0.18 -13.88 5.91
N ASN A 218 -0.77 -13.27 5.21
CA ASN A 218 -0.60 -11.97 4.55
C ASN A 218 -0.85 -10.84 5.56
N VAL A 219 0.08 -9.90 5.69
CA VAL A 219 -0.09 -8.71 6.56
C VAL A 219 -0.88 -7.59 5.89
N SER A 220 -1.01 -7.61 4.56
CA SER A 220 -1.74 -6.62 3.76
C SER A 220 -3.07 -7.14 3.24
N LYS A 221 -3.65 -8.16 3.89
CA LYS A 221 -4.94 -8.76 3.49
C LYS A 221 -6.12 -7.78 3.51
N ASN A 222 -6.01 -6.70 4.28
CA ASN A 222 -7.01 -5.65 4.34
C ASN A 222 -6.97 -4.71 3.12
N VAL A 223 -5.88 -4.70 2.35
CA VAL A 223 -5.66 -3.72 1.29
C VAL A 223 -6.50 -4.08 0.06
N SER A 224 -7.37 -3.16 -0.35
CA SER A 224 -8.21 -3.36 -1.54
C SER A 224 -7.43 -3.22 -2.85
N HIS A 225 -8.05 -3.68 -3.95
CA HIS A 225 -7.47 -3.54 -5.28
C HIS A 225 -7.25 -2.08 -5.65
N ASP A 226 -8.24 -1.22 -5.42
CA ASP A 226 -8.17 0.20 -5.76
C ASP A 226 -7.03 0.92 -5.01
N GLU A 227 -6.85 0.62 -3.72
CA GLU A 227 -5.73 1.20 -2.94
C GLU A 227 -4.37 0.65 -3.37
N THR A 228 -4.31 -0.60 -3.86
CA THR A 228 -3.06 -1.19 -4.38
C THR A 228 -2.67 -0.55 -5.71
N GLU A 229 -3.63 -0.34 -6.62
CA GLU A 229 -3.37 0.37 -7.87
C GLU A 229 -3.01 1.83 -7.63
N ARG A 230 -3.70 2.49 -6.70
CA ARG A 230 -3.34 3.84 -6.28
C ARG A 230 -1.93 3.89 -5.73
N LEU A 231 -1.54 2.97 -4.86
CA LEU A 231 -0.17 2.86 -4.33
C LEU A 231 0.86 2.72 -5.47
N ARG A 232 0.59 1.85 -6.45
CA ARG A 232 1.47 1.64 -7.62
C ARG A 232 1.62 2.90 -8.48
N ILE A 233 0.52 3.61 -8.73
CA ILE A 233 0.52 4.88 -9.47
C ILE A 233 1.34 5.92 -8.71
N GLU A 234 1.13 6.07 -7.41
CA GLU A 234 1.85 7.06 -6.60
C GLU A 234 3.35 6.75 -6.47
N PHE A 235 3.75 5.47 -6.45
CA PHE A 235 5.16 5.10 -6.56
C PHE A 235 5.77 5.60 -7.88
N ARG A 236 5.07 5.40 -9.01
CA ARG A 236 5.51 5.87 -10.33
C ARG A 236 5.56 7.39 -10.42
N ASN A 237 4.51 8.07 -9.96
CA ASN A 237 4.44 9.55 -9.96
C ASN A 237 5.58 10.14 -9.14
N THR A 238 5.83 9.57 -7.96
CA THR A 238 6.89 10.03 -7.06
C THR A 238 8.27 9.77 -7.64
N ALA A 239 8.51 8.60 -8.24
CA ALA A 239 9.77 8.30 -8.92
C ALA A 239 10.06 9.32 -10.04
N TRP A 240 9.06 9.58 -10.90
CA TRP A 240 9.20 10.54 -12.00
C TRP A 240 9.46 11.97 -11.49
N MET A 241 8.74 12.38 -10.44
CA MET A 241 8.95 13.70 -9.83
C MET A 241 10.37 13.84 -9.25
N LEU A 242 10.85 12.85 -8.50
CA LEU A 242 12.18 12.87 -7.91
C LEU A 242 13.28 12.86 -8.98
N GLU A 243 13.11 12.10 -10.06
CA GLU A 243 14.02 12.09 -11.21
C GLU A 243 14.06 13.46 -11.89
N SER A 244 12.90 14.12 -12.08
CA SER A 244 12.84 15.44 -12.69
C SER A 244 13.54 16.53 -11.87
N VAL A 245 13.50 16.43 -10.53
CA VAL A 245 14.20 17.35 -9.62
C VAL A 245 15.70 17.04 -9.59
N ALA A 246 16.09 15.77 -9.63
CA ALA A 246 17.50 15.35 -9.72
C ALA A 246 18.15 15.75 -11.06
N LEU A 247 17.38 15.76 -12.15
CA LEU A 247 17.79 16.18 -13.50
C LEU A 247 17.79 17.71 -13.71
N THR A 248 17.46 18.50 -12.68
CA THR A 248 17.78 19.93 -12.64
C THR A 248 19.08 20.15 -11.87
N PRO A 249 20.26 19.84 -12.44
CA PRO A 249 21.51 20.31 -11.88
C PRO A 249 21.47 21.84 -11.93
N GLU A 250 22.10 22.49 -10.95
CA GLU A 250 22.25 23.93 -10.86
C GLU A 250 22.38 24.58 -12.25
N LYS A 251 21.34 25.33 -12.66
CA LYS A 251 21.51 26.29 -13.74
C LYS A 251 22.63 27.23 -13.31
N SER A 252 23.69 27.25 -14.12
CA SER A 252 24.90 28.07 -14.11
C SER A 252 25.01 29.20 -13.06
N PRO A 253 26.22 29.46 -12.50
CA PRO A 253 26.45 30.49 -11.46
C PRO A 253 26.00 31.93 -11.79
N LEU A 254 25.59 32.19 -13.04
CA LEU A 254 25.11 33.48 -13.52
C LEU A 254 23.59 33.70 -13.32
N MET A 255 22.85 32.72 -12.78
CA MET A 255 21.40 32.80 -12.55
C MET A 255 21.01 32.54 -11.07
N ALA A 256 21.97 32.65 -10.14
CA ALA A 256 21.72 32.47 -8.70
C ALA A 256 20.93 33.63 -8.05
N SER A 257 20.57 34.66 -8.81
CA SER A 257 19.95 35.88 -8.25
C SER A 257 18.42 35.88 -8.21
N GLN A 258 17.72 34.82 -8.63
CA GLN A 258 16.25 34.78 -8.60
C GLN A 258 15.65 33.41 -8.23
N LYS A 259 16.25 32.67 -7.29
CA LYS A 259 15.44 31.69 -6.56
C LYS A 259 14.46 32.46 -5.68
N LYS A 260 13.17 32.41 -5.98
CA LYS A 260 12.13 32.78 -5.00
C LYS A 260 12.43 31.95 -3.75
N ALA A 261 12.50 32.58 -2.59
CA ALA A 261 12.84 31.96 -1.32
C ALA A 261 11.84 30.87 -0.83
N ASP A 262 10.87 30.50 -1.67
CA ASP A 262 9.62 29.81 -1.35
C ASP A 262 9.38 28.57 -2.25
N GLU A 263 10.40 28.12 -3.01
CA GLU A 263 10.28 26.96 -3.89
C GLU A 263 10.79 25.69 -3.18
N ALA A 264 9.87 24.75 -2.94
CA ALA A 264 10.15 23.43 -2.39
C ALA A 264 11.27 22.70 -3.17
N TRP A 265 12.18 22.03 -2.47
CA TRP A 265 13.28 21.29 -3.09
C TRP A 265 13.45 19.90 -2.46
N GLY A 266 13.92 18.93 -3.25
CA GLY A 266 14.18 17.57 -2.79
C GLY A 266 12.98 16.95 -2.04
N LEU A 267 13.20 16.60 -0.77
CA LEU A 267 12.18 16.00 0.08
C LEU A 267 11.03 16.96 0.42
N THR A 268 11.24 18.28 0.46
CA THR A 268 10.16 19.22 0.81
C THR A 268 9.16 19.36 -0.33
N ALA A 269 9.60 19.23 -1.59
CA ALA A 269 8.71 19.20 -2.75
C ALA A 269 7.69 18.04 -2.70
N LEU A 270 8.09 16.92 -2.10
CA LEU A 270 7.22 15.77 -1.86
C LEU A 270 6.10 16.08 -0.86
N PHE A 271 6.38 16.93 0.13
CA PHE A 271 5.48 17.22 1.25
C PHE A 271 4.67 18.51 1.08
N GLU A 272 5.09 19.41 0.19
CA GLU A 272 4.30 20.59 -0.24
C GLU A 272 3.24 20.24 -1.30
N ALA A 273 3.17 18.97 -1.69
CA ALA A 273 2.28 18.44 -2.72
C ALA A 273 0.77 18.28 -2.38
N PRO A 274 0.16 18.71 -1.25
CA PRO A 274 -1.30 18.68 -1.13
C PRO A 274 -2.00 19.49 -2.24
N ASN A 275 -1.34 20.55 -2.75
CA ASN A 275 -1.85 21.41 -3.83
C ASN A 275 -1.48 20.95 -5.25
N ILE A 276 -0.48 20.08 -5.40
CA ILE A 276 -0.10 19.51 -6.70
C ILE A 276 -0.89 18.22 -6.93
N ALA A 277 -1.11 17.41 -5.90
CA ALA A 277 -1.99 16.23 -5.99
C ALA A 277 -3.44 16.62 -6.31
N SER A 278 -3.94 17.78 -5.84
CA SER A 278 -5.26 18.28 -6.25
C SER A 278 -5.32 18.72 -7.72
N LYS A 279 -4.21 19.21 -8.31
CA LYS A 279 -4.09 19.51 -9.76
C LYS A 279 -3.83 18.26 -10.61
N ALA A 280 -3.02 17.32 -10.14
CA ALA A 280 -2.68 16.07 -10.84
C ALA A 280 -3.82 15.03 -10.79
N ARG A 281 -4.72 15.10 -9.79
CA ARG A 281 -5.99 14.35 -9.77
C ARG A 281 -6.81 14.55 -11.06
N ASN A 282 -6.69 15.70 -11.73
CA ASN A 282 -7.47 15.97 -12.95
C ASN A 282 -6.89 15.36 -14.24
N ILE A 283 -5.72 14.70 -14.21
CA ILE A 283 -5.13 14.15 -15.44
C ILE A 283 -5.49 12.67 -15.64
N PHE A 284 -5.64 11.87 -14.58
CA PHE A 284 -5.90 10.42 -14.69
C PHE A 284 -7.04 9.88 -13.82
N TYR A 285 -7.72 10.73 -13.04
CA TYR A 285 -8.82 10.31 -12.18
C TYR A 285 -10.13 10.99 -12.60
N ILE A 286 -11.01 10.25 -13.27
CA ILE A 286 -12.43 10.59 -13.33
C ILE A 286 -13.07 9.94 -12.11
N PRO A 287 -13.51 10.68 -11.08
CA PRO A 287 -14.33 10.09 -10.04
C PRO A 287 -15.60 9.57 -10.72
N THR A 288 -15.97 8.32 -10.48
CA THR A 288 -17.35 7.88 -10.73
C THR A 288 -18.25 8.73 -9.87
N ARG A 289 -18.77 9.80 -10.48
CA ARG A 289 -19.65 10.76 -9.84
C ARG A 289 -20.83 9.96 -9.31
N SER A 290 -21.04 10.02 -7.99
CA SER A 290 -22.27 9.53 -7.37
C SER A 290 -23.44 10.15 -8.14
N VAL A 291 -24.20 9.30 -8.84
CA VAL A 291 -25.43 9.71 -9.52
C VAL A 291 -26.39 10.17 -8.43
N SER A 292 -26.58 11.48 -8.31
CA SER A 292 -27.78 12.03 -7.68
C SER A 292 -28.91 11.93 -8.70
N PRO A 293 -30.13 11.53 -8.29
CA PRO A 293 -31.19 11.30 -9.25
C PRO A 293 -31.70 12.63 -9.81
N SER A 294 -31.63 12.73 -11.14
CA SER A 294 -32.56 13.44 -12.03
C SER A 294 -33.00 14.86 -11.66
N ARG A 295 -32.39 15.86 -12.33
CA ARG A 295 -33.15 17.00 -12.86
C ARG A 295 -33.17 16.90 -14.37
N ILE A 296 -34.36 16.65 -14.91
CA ILE A 296 -34.69 16.78 -16.33
C ILE A 296 -34.41 18.24 -16.72
N VAL A 297 -33.61 18.44 -17.75
CA VAL A 297 -33.34 19.76 -18.34
C VAL A 297 -34.38 19.96 -19.45
N ASP A 298 -35.12 21.06 -19.38
CA ASP A 298 -36.13 21.45 -20.37
C ASP A 298 -35.43 21.87 -21.68
N VAL A 299 -35.89 21.33 -22.80
CA VAL A 299 -35.29 21.52 -24.14
C VAL A 299 -35.48 22.97 -24.63
N SER A 300 -36.36 23.72 -23.98
CA SER A 300 -36.65 25.14 -24.28
C SER A 300 -35.47 26.08 -24.03
N ASP A 301 -34.52 25.72 -23.15
CA ASP A 301 -33.35 26.55 -22.81
C ASP A 301 -32.18 26.40 -23.80
N LEU A 302 -32.27 25.47 -24.76
CA LEU A 302 -31.22 25.22 -25.76
C LEU A 302 -31.33 26.11 -27.01
N PHE A 303 -32.42 26.86 -27.17
CA PHE A 303 -32.70 27.63 -28.39
C PHE A 303 -32.82 29.15 -28.18
N GLN A 304 -32.56 29.67 -26.98
CA GLN A 304 -32.64 31.12 -26.71
C GLN A 304 -31.26 31.73 -26.46
N GLN A 305 -30.43 31.79 -27.50
CA GLN A 305 -29.31 32.73 -27.57
C GLN A 305 -28.76 32.84 -29.01
N ASN A 306 -29.54 33.49 -29.89
CA ASN A 306 -28.98 34.31 -30.97
C ASN A 306 -30.09 35.03 -31.75
N THR A 307 -30.47 36.22 -31.30
CA THR A 307 -31.00 37.27 -32.18
C THR A 307 -30.46 38.62 -31.68
N GLY A 308 -29.41 39.09 -32.35
CA GLY A 308 -28.93 40.47 -32.23
C GLY A 308 -29.85 41.44 -32.97
N VAL A 309 -29.80 42.70 -32.54
CA VAL A 309 -30.45 43.84 -33.20
C VAL A 309 -29.63 44.26 -34.43
N SER A 310 -30.26 44.27 -35.62
CA SER A 310 -30.43 45.45 -36.49
C SER A 310 -30.78 45.07 -37.94
N ASP A 311 -32.03 45.36 -38.33
CA ASP A 311 -32.48 46.08 -39.53
C ASP A 311 -31.94 45.79 -40.95
N LYS A 312 -32.90 45.40 -41.81
CA LYS A 312 -33.20 45.81 -43.21
C LYS A 312 -33.13 44.77 -44.36
N SER A 313 -34.28 44.75 -45.07
CA SER A 313 -34.60 44.35 -46.46
C SER A 313 -34.59 42.87 -46.89
N ALA A 314 -35.79 42.40 -47.22
CA ALA A 314 -36.15 41.28 -48.11
C ALA A 314 -35.88 41.63 -49.62
N PRO A 315 -36.24 40.82 -50.66
CA PRO A 315 -36.96 39.53 -50.67
C PRO A 315 -36.50 38.45 -51.72
N VAL A 316 -36.98 37.20 -51.48
CA VAL A 316 -37.65 36.23 -52.40
C VAL A 316 -37.00 35.73 -53.72
N SER A 317 -36.92 34.40 -53.86
CA SER A 317 -37.37 33.58 -55.03
C SER A 317 -37.44 32.10 -54.63
N GLU A 318 -38.63 31.53 -54.45
CA GLU A 318 -39.41 30.69 -55.40
C GLU A 318 -38.81 29.30 -55.76
N VAL A 319 -39.39 28.27 -55.12
CA VAL A 319 -39.91 26.91 -55.54
C VAL A 319 -39.63 26.39 -56.97
N PRO A 320 -39.94 25.13 -57.38
CA PRO A 320 -40.35 23.85 -56.70
C PRO A 320 -39.56 22.60 -57.21
N VAL A 321 -39.79 21.32 -56.82
CA VAL A 321 -40.80 20.39 -57.39
C VAL A 321 -40.70 18.98 -56.73
N ASP A 322 -41.86 18.50 -56.29
CA ASP A 322 -42.46 17.13 -56.27
C ASP A 322 -41.64 15.85 -56.00
N SER A 323 -41.98 15.12 -54.92
CA SER A 323 -42.91 13.95 -54.86
C SER A 323 -42.20 12.62 -55.19
N ILE A 324 -42.21 11.60 -54.32
CA ILE A 324 -43.21 10.50 -54.34
C ILE A 324 -43.08 9.61 -53.07
N ARG A 325 -44.26 9.26 -52.51
CA ARG A 325 -44.70 8.11 -51.65
C ARG A 325 -43.83 6.81 -51.75
N SER A 326 -43.79 5.83 -50.84
CA SER A 326 -44.74 5.23 -49.87
C SER A 326 -43.97 4.13 -49.09
N SER A 327 -43.92 4.12 -47.75
CA SER A 327 -44.74 3.37 -46.75
C SER A 327 -44.51 1.86 -46.49
N LYS A 328 -44.39 1.56 -45.16
CA LYS A 328 -44.83 0.39 -44.35
C LYS A 328 -44.04 -0.93 -44.44
N GLN A 329 -43.49 -1.57 -43.39
CA GLN A 329 -43.87 -2.00 -42.00
C GLN A 329 -44.46 -3.44 -41.87
N GLN A 330 -43.88 -4.20 -40.91
CA GLN A 330 -44.41 -5.33 -40.09
C GLN A 330 -44.55 -6.73 -40.78
N SER A 331 -44.42 -7.92 -40.14
CA SER A 331 -44.43 -8.41 -38.72
C SER A 331 -44.05 -9.93 -38.61
N GLU A 332 -43.69 -10.40 -37.37
CA GLU A 332 -43.96 -11.72 -36.69
C GLU A 332 -43.45 -13.10 -37.26
N MET A 333 -43.29 -14.24 -36.55
CA MET A 333 -42.97 -14.73 -35.16
C MET A 333 -42.90 -16.31 -35.17
N GLN A 334 -42.29 -16.96 -34.15
CA GLN A 334 -42.53 -18.33 -33.55
C GLN A 334 -41.65 -19.62 -33.79
N ASP A 335 -41.21 -20.18 -32.62
CA ASP A 335 -41.20 -21.56 -32.02
C ASP A 335 -40.42 -22.84 -32.50
N GLY A 336 -39.86 -23.61 -31.51
CA GLY A 336 -39.94 -25.10 -31.44
C GLY A 336 -38.72 -26.05 -31.12
N ILE A 337 -38.48 -26.38 -29.83
CA ILE A 337 -38.09 -27.64 -29.07
C ILE A 337 -37.31 -28.90 -29.67
N LYS A 338 -36.15 -29.28 -29.01
CA LYS A 338 -35.42 -30.57 -28.57
C LYS A 338 -35.61 -31.99 -29.23
N PRO A 339 -34.86 -33.14 -28.94
CA PRO A 339 -33.79 -33.51 -27.93
C PRO A 339 -32.61 -34.50 -28.36
N GLY A 340 -31.64 -34.83 -27.46
CA GLY A 340 -31.04 -36.21 -27.33
C GLY A 340 -29.51 -36.47 -27.20
N THR A 341 -29.06 -37.00 -26.03
CA THR A 341 -28.09 -38.15 -25.78
C THR A 341 -26.57 -37.96 -26.13
N LYS A 342 -25.49 -38.33 -25.39
CA LYS A 342 -25.15 -39.38 -24.40
C LYS A 342 -23.84 -39.07 -23.63
N VAL A 343 -23.66 -39.73 -22.48
CA VAL A 343 -22.51 -39.75 -21.53
C VAL A 343 -21.37 -40.67 -21.99
N ILE A 344 -20.10 -40.33 -21.70
CA ILE A 344 -19.01 -41.32 -21.50
C ILE A 344 -18.19 -40.96 -20.23
N LYS A 345 -18.21 -41.88 -19.26
CA LYS A 345 -17.26 -42.04 -18.15
C LYS A 345 -15.98 -42.70 -18.68
N VAL A 346 -14.80 -42.29 -18.20
CA VAL A 346 -13.67 -43.21 -18.03
C VAL A 346 -13.11 -43.05 -16.62
N SER A 347 -12.97 -44.20 -15.97
CA SER A 347 -12.52 -44.44 -14.60
C SER A 347 -11.18 -45.18 -14.64
N ASN A 348 -10.54 -45.30 -13.47
CA ASN A 348 -9.36 -46.12 -13.10
C ASN A 348 -7.98 -45.48 -13.35
N ARG A 349 -6.96 -45.61 -12.47
CA ARG A 349 -6.80 -46.34 -11.20
C ARG A 349 -5.51 -45.85 -10.51
N LEU A 350 -5.44 -46.07 -9.20
CA LEU A 350 -4.24 -46.09 -8.36
C LEU A 350 -3.03 -46.76 -9.03
N HIS A 351 -1.81 -46.32 -8.67
CA HIS A 351 -0.76 -47.21 -8.12
C HIS A 351 0.19 -46.44 -7.18
N ARG A 352 0.34 -46.98 -5.97
CA ARG A 352 1.46 -46.75 -5.06
C ARG A 352 2.77 -47.18 -5.73
N ARG A 353 3.84 -46.44 -5.47
CA ARG A 353 5.09 -46.98 -4.91
C ARG A 353 5.80 -45.90 -4.12
#